data_AF-A0A933ZCV1-F1
#
_entry.id   AF-A0A933ZCV1-F1
#
_cell.length_a   1.000
_cell.length_b   1.000
_cell.length_c   1.000
_cell.angle_alpha   90.00
_cell.angle_beta   90.00
_cell.angle_gamma   90.00
#
_symmetry.space_group_name_H-M   'P 1'
#
loop_
_entity.id
_entity.type
_entity.pdbx_description
1 polymer ?
#
loop_
_entity_poly.entity_id
_entity_poly.type
_entity_poly.pdbx_seq_one_letter_code
_entity_poly.pdbx_strand_id
1 'polypeptide(L)'
;MPLRDTRPDAIEARESERLVPSSTWPQCASVEDDALVKRASEQIRSILGATIARGLEEIGKVLLREFFNNDPALYRSTSHHKHVSLRLLVERCETMDPPVRRTTLANALQMACLIRELPSHSPFLSLPPSHRVELLRAGSPARVDELAGRVLESKMTVKKIRETLRKERGKSKSKRGRKPLPPIVRTLRAAIKMLRDDTTGRLIFRRDDVDALRQEHLAQARADIDVVAKRIEEFIKLLG
;
A
#
# COMPACT_ATOMS: atom_id res chain seq x y z
N MET A 1 53.43 19.23 47.71
CA MET A 1 52.29 18.81 48.57
C MET A 1 51.10 18.46 47.68
N PRO A 2 50.29 17.46 48.03
CA PRO A 2 50.32 16.16 47.35
C PRO A 2 49.11 15.84 46.43
N LEU A 3 49.41 14.97 45.45
CA LEU A 3 48.68 13.77 45.00
C LEU A 3 47.19 13.62 45.35
N ARG A 4 46.36 13.54 44.31
CA ARG A 4 45.21 12.62 44.14
C ARG A 4 45.11 12.39 42.63
N ASP A 5 45.49 11.27 42.00
CA ASP A 5 45.32 9.85 42.32
C ASP A 5 43.86 9.45 42.52
N THR A 6 43.08 9.59 41.46
CA THR A 6 41.82 8.87 41.27
C THR A 6 42.07 7.72 40.31
N ARG A 7 42.22 6.54 40.91
CA ARG A 7 42.19 5.24 40.24
C ARG A 7 40.83 5.06 39.54
N PRO A 8 40.78 4.56 38.30
CA PRO A 8 39.57 3.93 37.78
C PRO A 8 39.46 2.54 38.40
N ASP A 9 38.62 2.41 39.44
CA ASP A 9 38.22 1.14 40.00
C ASP A 9 37.37 0.37 38.97
N ALA A 10 37.98 -0.66 38.38
CA ALA A 10 37.46 -2.02 38.35
C ALA A 10 35.92 -2.18 38.35
N ILE A 11 35.26 -1.86 37.23
CA ILE A 11 33.92 -2.38 36.88
C ILE A 11 33.93 -2.87 35.42
N GLU A 12 34.84 -3.79 35.09
CA GLU A 12 34.90 -4.40 33.74
C GLU A 12 35.06 -5.93 33.78
N ALA A 13 34.65 -6.60 34.87
CA ALA A 13 34.99 -8.02 35.05
C ALA A 13 33.84 -8.97 35.42
N ARG A 14 32.55 -8.67 35.13
CA ARG A 14 31.44 -9.58 35.52
C ARG A 14 30.22 -9.74 34.61
N GLU A 15 30.27 -9.41 33.32
CA GLU A 15 29.11 -9.67 32.41
C GLU A 15 29.37 -10.55 31.19
N SER A 16 30.57 -11.10 31.02
CA SER A 16 30.91 -11.88 29.82
C SER A 16 30.64 -13.38 29.91
N GLU A 17 29.86 -13.86 30.89
CA GLU A 17 29.64 -15.30 31.09
C GLU A 17 28.19 -15.63 31.48
N ARG A 18 27.23 -15.16 30.68
CA ARG A 18 26.00 -15.93 30.46
C ARG A 18 26.11 -16.62 29.12
N LEU A 19 26.90 -17.70 29.11
CA LEU A 19 26.74 -18.80 28.17
C LEU A 19 25.27 -19.22 28.23
N VAL A 20 24.49 -18.76 27.26
CA VAL A 20 23.16 -19.26 27.00
C VAL A 20 23.32 -20.77 26.84
N PRO A 21 22.64 -21.61 27.64
CA PRO A 21 22.79 -23.04 27.53
C PRO A 21 22.47 -23.43 26.09
N SER A 22 23.39 -24.19 25.48
CA SER A 22 23.17 -24.78 24.16
C SER A 22 21.79 -25.41 24.18
N SER A 23 20.92 -24.98 23.25
CA SER A 23 19.58 -25.52 23.13
C SER A 23 19.73 -26.98 22.70
N THR A 24 19.89 -27.86 23.68
CA THR A 24 19.86 -29.30 23.50
C THR A 24 18.41 -29.62 23.21
N TRP A 25 18.08 -29.62 21.93
CA TRP A 25 16.78 -30.06 21.44
C TRP A 25 16.54 -31.47 21.99
N PRO A 26 15.35 -31.76 22.53
CA PRO A 26 15.07 -33.07 23.11
C PRO A 26 15.33 -34.17 22.08
N GLN A 27 15.84 -35.32 22.51
CA GLN A 27 16.26 -36.43 21.62
C GLN A 27 15.18 -36.88 20.63
N CYS A 28 13.89 -36.66 20.92
CA CYS A 28 12.79 -36.89 19.98
C CYS A 28 12.83 -36.00 18.71
N ALA A 29 13.60 -34.91 18.70
CA ALA A 29 13.84 -34.05 17.53
C ALA A 29 14.94 -34.59 16.59
N SER A 30 15.59 -35.70 16.93
CA SER A 30 16.66 -36.31 16.10
C SER A 30 16.16 -37.25 15.00
N VAL A 31 14.86 -37.58 15.00
CA VAL A 31 14.23 -38.41 13.95
C VAL A 31 13.47 -37.50 13.00
N GLU A 32 13.89 -37.46 11.74
CA GLU A 32 13.18 -36.75 10.68
C GLU A 32 11.86 -37.47 10.37
N ASP A 33 10.77 -37.04 11.02
CA ASP A 33 9.41 -37.45 10.70
C ASP A 33 8.73 -36.37 9.85
N ASP A 34 8.91 -36.46 8.53
CA ASP A 34 8.29 -35.57 7.55
C ASP A 34 6.76 -35.51 7.68
N ALA A 35 6.12 -36.61 8.08
CA ALA A 35 4.67 -36.68 8.24
C ALA A 35 4.20 -35.91 9.49
N LEU A 36 4.98 -35.96 10.58
CA LEU A 36 4.74 -35.13 11.77
C LEU A 36 4.93 -33.65 11.44
N VAL A 37 6.04 -33.27 10.80
CA VAL A 37 6.33 -31.88 10.42
C VAL A 37 5.25 -31.32 9.51
N LYS A 38 4.82 -32.10 8.51
CA LYS A 38 3.74 -31.69 7.61
C LYS A 38 2.43 -31.43 8.36
N ARG A 39 1.99 -32.37 9.21
CA ARG A 39 0.77 -32.22 10.02
C ARG A 39 0.84 -31.03 10.97
N ALA A 40 1.95 -30.86 11.70
CA ALA A 40 2.16 -29.73 12.59
C ALA A 40 2.14 -28.40 11.81
N SER A 41 2.79 -28.34 10.65
CA SER A 41 2.80 -27.14 9.80
C SER A 41 1.40 -26.78 9.30
N GLU A 42 0.57 -27.77 8.95
CA GLU A 42 -0.82 -27.56 8.53
C GLU A 42 -1.69 -27.05 9.68
N GLN A 43 -1.52 -27.62 10.89
CA GLN A 43 -2.21 -27.15 12.09
C GLN A 43 -1.82 -25.72 12.46
N ILE A 44 -0.52 -25.40 12.48
CA ILE A 44 -0.02 -24.05 12.75
C ILE A 44 -0.57 -23.05 11.73
N ARG A 45 -0.53 -23.39 10.43
CA ARG A 45 -1.10 -22.53 9.37
C ARG A 45 -2.61 -22.31 9.56
N SER A 46 -3.34 -23.33 9.97
CA SER A 46 -4.78 -23.23 10.24
C SER A 46 -5.07 -22.28 11.41
N ILE A 47 -4.36 -22.45 12.54
CA ILE A 47 -4.50 -21.60 13.73
C ILE A 47 -4.13 -20.15 13.40
N LEU A 48 -2.98 -19.92 12.77
CA LEU A 48 -2.55 -18.58 12.36
C LEU A 48 -3.56 -17.94 11.41
N GLY A 49 -4.05 -18.69 10.43
CA GLY A 49 -5.07 -18.23 9.50
C GLY A 49 -6.34 -17.78 10.21
N ALA A 50 -6.85 -18.58 11.15
CA ALA A 50 -8.05 -18.25 11.92
C ALA A 50 -7.86 -17.04 12.84
N THR A 51 -6.70 -16.92 13.48
CA THR A 51 -6.37 -15.78 14.37
C THR A 51 -6.23 -14.48 13.58
N ILE A 52 -5.52 -14.51 12.44
CA ILE A 52 -5.39 -13.34 11.57
C ILE A 52 -6.76 -12.91 11.02
N ALA A 53 -7.61 -13.86 10.66
CA ALA A 53 -8.95 -13.55 10.15
C ALA A 53 -9.83 -12.86 11.18
N ARG A 54 -9.88 -13.40 12.40
CA ARG A 54 -10.62 -12.83 13.51
C ARG A 54 -10.10 -11.44 13.86
N GLY A 55 -8.77 -11.29 13.99
CA GLY A 55 -8.16 -9.99 14.25
C GLY A 55 -8.46 -8.96 13.15
N LEU A 56 -8.43 -9.37 11.88
CA LEU A 56 -8.76 -8.49 10.76
C LEU A 56 -10.24 -8.03 10.81
N GLU A 57 -11.15 -8.93 11.17
CA GLU A 57 -12.57 -8.61 11.32
C GLU A 57 -12.82 -7.65 12.50
N GLU A 58 -12.21 -7.91 13.66
CA GLU A 58 -12.32 -7.06 14.85
C GLU A 58 -11.76 -5.66 14.61
N ILE A 59 -10.56 -5.57 14.02
CA ILE A 59 -9.98 -4.29 13.59
C ILE A 59 -10.96 -3.56 12.66
N GLY A 60 -11.51 -4.26 11.67
CA GLY A 60 -12.47 -3.68 10.74
C GLY A 60 -13.72 -3.12 11.43
N LYS A 61 -14.27 -3.85 12.41
CA LYS A 61 -15.43 -3.43 13.20
C LYS A 61 -15.13 -2.18 14.03
N VAL A 62 -13.98 -2.13 14.69
CA VAL A 62 -13.55 -0.94 15.45
C VAL A 62 -13.42 0.25 14.50
N LEU A 63 -12.73 0.09 13.37
CA LEU A 63 -12.56 1.18 12.41
C LEU A 63 -13.90 1.69 11.86
N LEU A 64 -14.82 0.79 11.52
CA LEU A 64 -16.13 1.16 10.99
C LEU A 64 -16.98 1.88 12.06
N ARG A 65 -16.88 1.46 13.31
CA ARG A 65 -17.58 2.09 14.44
C ARG A 65 -17.04 3.49 14.73
N GLU A 66 -15.73 3.61 14.98
CA GLU A 66 -15.11 4.85 15.46
C GLU A 66 -15.04 5.94 14.39
N PHE A 67 -14.78 5.57 13.12
CA PHE A 67 -14.56 6.56 12.05
C PHE A 67 -15.76 6.74 11.11
N PHE A 68 -16.71 5.80 11.11
CA PHE A 68 -17.80 5.79 10.13
C PHE A 68 -19.18 5.52 10.76
N ASN A 69 -19.35 5.66 12.09
CA ASN A 69 -20.64 5.48 12.78
C ASN A 69 -21.36 4.16 12.43
N ASN A 70 -20.58 3.10 12.19
CA ASN A 70 -21.07 1.82 11.70
C ASN A 70 -21.77 1.87 10.31
N ASP A 71 -21.60 2.90 9.49
CA ASP A 71 -22.23 3.00 8.18
C ASP A 71 -21.25 2.68 7.02
N PRO A 72 -21.42 1.54 6.31
CA PRO A 72 -20.64 1.22 5.11
C PRO A 72 -20.76 2.26 3.98
N ALA A 73 -21.89 2.98 3.89
CA ALA A 73 -22.09 4.00 2.88
C ALA A 73 -21.15 5.19 3.08
N LEU A 74 -20.91 5.59 4.34
CA LEU A 74 -19.92 6.63 4.67
C LEU A 74 -18.52 6.21 4.26
N TYR A 75 -18.14 4.94 4.44
CA TYR A 75 -16.88 4.44 3.91
C TYR A 75 -16.82 4.53 2.38
N ARG A 76 -17.90 4.29 1.64
CA ARG A 76 -17.91 4.39 0.17
C ARG A 76 -17.98 5.82 -0.36
N SER A 77 -18.44 6.76 0.45
CA SER A 77 -18.54 8.17 0.09
C SER A 77 -17.18 8.76 -0.30
N THR A 78 -17.18 9.72 -1.23
CA THR A 78 -15.95 10.39 -1.72
C THR A 78 -15.58 11.59 -0.84
N SER A 79 -15.67 11.45 0.49
CA SER A 79 -15.37 12.55 1.40
C SER A 79 -13.86 12.76 1.53
N HIS A 80 -13.42 14.02 1.46
CA HIS A 80 -11.99 14.37 1.47
C HIS A 80 -11.32 14.04 2.82
N HIS A 81 -12.06 14.16 3.93
CA HIS A 81 -11.55 13.93 5.29
C HIS A 81 -11.27 12.46 5.61
N LYS A 82 -11.87 11.51 4.87
CA LYS A 82 -11.64 10.06 5.03
C LYS A 82 -10.16 9.67 4.95
N HIS A 83 -9.42 10.36 4.07
CA HIS A 83 -8.01 10.06 3.84
C HIS A 83 -7.09 10.60 4.93
N VAL A 84 -7.55 11.58 5.72
CA VAL A 84 -6.74 12.20 6.78
C VAL A 84 -6.70 11.30 8.00
N SER A 85 -7.84 10.86 8.53
CA SER A 85 -7.91 10.03 9.74
C SER A 85 -7.22 8.68 9.56
N LEU A 86 -7.40 8.03 8.39
CA LEU A 86 -6.71 6.77 8.09
C LEU A 86 -5.20 6.95 7.92
N ARG A 87 -4.73 8.10 7.44
CA ARG A 87 -3.29 8.38 7.33
C ARG A 87 -2.66 8.55 8.71
N LEU A 88 -3.27 9.34 9.58
CA LEU A 88 -2.81 9.53 10.97
C LEU A 88 -2.79 8.20 11.74
N LEU A 89 -3.80 7.34 11.52
CA LEU A 89 -3.82 6.02 12.13
C LEU A 89 -2.65 5.15 11.66
N VAL A 90 -2.36 5.14 10.36
CA VAL A 90 -1.20 4.41 9.82
C VAL A 90 0.09 4.89 10.45
N GLU A 91 0.31 6.21 10.54
CA GLU A 91 1.51 6.80 11.17
C GLU A 91 1.67 6.34 12.63
N ARG A 92 0.57 6.21 13.39
CA ARG A 92 0.60 5.71 14.77
C ARG A 92 0.76 4.20 14.88
N CYS A 93 0.26 3.44 13.92
CA CYS A 93 0.38 1.98 13.91
C CYS A 93 1.71 1.47 13.32
N GLU A 94 2.46 2.32 12.61
CA GLU A 94 3.78 1.97 12.08
C GLU A 94 4.83 1.74 13.18
N THR A 95 4.63 2.31 14.37
CA THR A 95 5.52 2.11 15.53
C THR A 95 5.13 0.91 16.41
N MET A 96 4.11 0.14 16.04
CA MET A 96 3.70 -1.06 16.78
C MET A 96 4.53 -2.28 16.36
N ASP A 97 4.66 -3.27 17.25
CA ASP A 97 5.27 -4.57 16.95
C ASP A 97 4.22 -5.70 17.09
N PRO A 98 3.76 -6.32 15.98
CA PRO A 98 4.13 -6.07 14.59
C PRO A 98 3.45 -4.82 13.99
N PRO A 99 4.08 -4.15 13.00
CA PRO A 99 3.55 -2.92 12.42
C PRO A 99 2.31 -3.18 11.55
N VAL A 100 1.26 -2.37 11.73
CA VAL A 100 0.02 -2.51 10.96
C VAL A 100 0.10 -1.69 9.68
N ARG A 101 0.22 -2.37 8.54
CA ARG A 101 0.28 -1.72 7.24
C ARG A 101 -1.06 -1.11 6.83
N ARG A 102 -0.99 -0.02 6.05
CA ARG A 102 -2.17 0.60 5.41
C ARG A 102 -3.06 -0.39 4.66
N THR A 103 -2.47 -1.36 3.96
CA THR A 103 -3.21 -2.40 3.23
C THR A 103 -4.01 -3.29 4.16
N THR A 104 -3.49 -3.58 5.36
CA THR A 104 -4.18 -4.37 6.38
C THR A 104 -5.42 -3.63 6.89
N LEU A 105 -5.27 -2.35 7.25
CA LEU A 105 -6.40 -1.51 7.70
C LEU A 105 -7.46 -1.36 6.60
N ALA A 106 -7.04 -1.17 5.34
CA ALA A 106 -7.96 -1.07 4.22
C ALA A 106 -8.75 -2.38 4.00
N ASN A 107 -8.07 -3.53 4.06
CA ASN A 107 -8.72 -4.83 3.93
C ASN A 107 -9.67 -5.13 5.10
N ALA A 108 -9.26 -4.79 6.34
CA ALA A 108 -10.09 -4.93 7.54
C ALA A 108 -11.40 -4.15 7.41
N LEU A 109 -11.30 -2.88 7.03
CA LEU A 109 -12.46 -2.01 6.87
C LEU A 109 -13.38 -2.49 5.73
N GLN A 110 -12.82 -2.93 4.61
CA GLN A 110 -13.60 -3.53 3.52
C GLN A 110 -14.32 -4.80 3.95
N MET A 111 -13.64 -5.66 4.72
CA MET A 111 -14.22 -6.89 5.26
C MET A 111 -15.41 -6.57 6.17
N ALA A 112 -15.26 -5.63 7.10
CA ALA A 112 -16.33 -5.22 8.00
C ALA A 112 -17.53 -4.60 7.25
N CYS A 113 -17.28 -3.77 6.25
CA CYS A 113 -18.33 -3.22 5.39
C CYS A 113 -19.11 -4.33 4.68
N LEU A 114 -18.41 -5.31 4.09
CA LEU A 114 -19.05 -6.41 3.37
C LEU A 114 -19.84 -7.32 4.29
N ILE A 115 -19.26 -7.74 5.42
CA ILE A 115 -19.94 -8.62 6.39
C ILE A 115 -21.25 -7.99 6.88
N ARG A 116 -21.28 -6.67 7.06
CA ARG A 116 -22.47 -5.95 7.50
C ARG A 116 -23.57 -5.86 6.43
N GLU A 117 -23.21 -5.85 5.16
CA GLU A 117 -24.17 -5.77 4.04
C GLU A 117 -24.58 -7.14 3.51
N LEU A 118 -23.83 -8.19 3.81
CA LEU A 118 -24.12 -9.54 3.37
C LEU A 118 -25.14 -10.23 4.29
N PRO A 119 -25.99 -11.13 3.74
CA PRO A 119 -26.84 -11.98 4.55
C PRO A 119 -26.02 -12.83 5.54
N SER A 120 -26.56 -13.12 6.72
CA SER A 120 -25.87 -13.93 7.74
C SER A 120 -25.51 -15.34 7.29
N HIS A 121 -26.19 -15.87 6.27
CA HIS A 121 -25.94 -17.18 5.65
C HIS A 121 -25.15 -17.08 4.34
N SER A 122 -24.50 -15.95 4.09
CA SER A 122 -23.72 -15.73 2.88
C SER A 122 -22.62 -16.78 2.72
N PRO A 123 -22.46 -17.42 1.54
CA PRO A 123 -21.34 -18.32 1.25
C PRO A 123 -19.98 -17.68 1.55
N PHE A 124 -19.85 -16.36 1.44
CA PHE A 124 -18.63 -15.63 1.78
C PHE A 124 -18.13 -15.90 3.21
N LEU A 125 -19.06 -16.04 4.17
CA LEU A 125 -18.74 -16.27 5.58
C LEU A 125 -18.25 -17.69 5.88
N SER A 126 -18.43 -18.63 4.95
CA SER A 126 -17.89 -20.00 5.06
C SER A 126 -16.50 -20.14 4.44
N LEU A 127 -16.04 -19.15 3.67
CA LEU A 127 -14.77 -19.24 2.96
C LEU A 127 -13.56 -19.12 3.89
N PRO A 128 -12.40 -19.69 3.52
CA PRO A 128 -11.15 -19.43 4.21
C PRO A 128 -10.76 -17.94 4.16
N PRO A 129 -10.00 -17.44 5.15
CA PRO A 129 -9.62 -16.03 5.23
C PRO A 129 -8.91 -15.51 3.96
N SER A 130 -8.00 -16.32 3.41
CA SER A 130 -7.25 -16.01 2.19
C SER A 130 -8.16 -15.79 0.99
N HIS A 131 -9.24 -16.57 0.88
CA HIS A 131 -10.24 -16.46 -0.18
C HIS A 131 -11.10 -15.22 0.00
N ARG A 132 -11.54 -14.93 1.24
CA ARG A 132 -12.31 -13.73 1.55
C ARG A 132 -11.56 -12.46 1.16
N VAL A 133 -10.28 -12.36 1.52
CA VAL A 133 -9.42 -11.20 1.21
C VAL A 133 -9.30 -10.97 -0.29
N GLU A 134 -9.18 -12.03 -1.10
CA GLU A 134 -9.13 -11.87 -2.56
C GLU A 134 -10.46 -11.45 -3.16
N LEU A 135 -11.58 -11.97 -2.63
CA LEU A 135 -12.91 -11.59 -3.09
C LEU A 135 -13.28 -10.14 -2.77
N LEU A 136 -12.64 -9.49 -1.78
CA LEU A 136 -12.79 -8.05 -1.53
C LEU A 136 -12.57 -7.21 -2.80
N ARG A 137 -11.74 -7.71 -3.72
CA ARG A 137 -11.43 -7.03 -4.99
C ARG A 137 -12.61 -7.04 -5.99
N ALA A 138 -13.66 -7.84 -5.78
CA ALA A 138 -14.85 -7.81 -6.64
C ALA A 138 -15.65 -6.50 -6.50
N GLY A 139 -15.50 -5.80 -5.38
CA GLY A 139 -16.04 -4.46 -5.13
C GLY A 139 -17.46 -4.45 -4.55
N SER A 140 -18.46 -4.92 -5.31
CA SER A 140 -19.86 -4.90 -4.88
C SER A 140 -20.25 -6.13 -4.05
N PRO A 141 -21.04 -5.98 -2.97
CA PRO A 141 -21.42 -7.08 -2.07
C PRO A 141 -22.15 -8.22 -2.79
N ALA A 142 -23.12 -7.91 -3.66
CA ALA A 142 -23.86 -8.92 -4.43
C ALA A 142 -22.94 -9.80 -5.28
N ARG A 143 -21.93 -9.19 -5.92
CA ARG A 143 -20.95 -9.91 -6.74
C ARG A 143 -19.98 -10.73 -5.90
N VAL A 144 -19.62 -10.24 -4.71
CA VAL A 144 -18.79 -11.00 -3.76
C VAL A 144 -19.52 -12.29 -3.38
N ASP A 145 -20.81 -12.19 -3.10
CA ASP A 145 -21.65 -13.33 -2.70
C ASP A 145 -21.79 -14.37 -3.81
N GLU A 146 -22.09 -13.93 -5.03
CA GLU A 146 -22.18 -14.78 -6.22
C GLU A 146 -20.86 -15.50 -6.52
N LEU A 147 -19.74 -14.77 -6.44
CA LEU A 147 -18.41 -15.36 -6.63
C LEU A 147 -18.06 -16.32 -5.49
N ALA A 148 -18.47 -16.03 -4.26
CA ALA A 148 -18.24 -16.91 -3.12
C ALA A 148 -18.98 -18.25 -3.30
N GLY A 149 -20.23 -18.24 -3.78
CA GLY A 149 -20.96 -19.45 -4.14
C GLY A 149 -20.21 -20.29 -5.19
N ARG A 150 -19.80 -19.66 -6.29
CA ARG A 150 -18.99 -20.32 -7.34
C ARG A 150 -17.68 -20.90 -6.80
N VAL A 151 -17.02 -20.20 -5.88
CA VAL A 151 -15.76 -20.64 -5.27
C VAL A 151 -15.95 -21.88 -4.40
N LEU A 152 -17.04 -21.97 -3.63
CA LEU A 152 -17.37 -23.14 -2.81
C LEU A 152 -17.72 -24.34 -3.68
N GLU A 153 -18.59 -24.17 -4.67
CA GLU A 153 -19.03 -25.23 -5.57
C GLU A 153 -17.86 -25.85 -6.35
N SER A 154 -17.01 -25.00 -6.92
CA SER A 154 -15.90 -25.45 -7.79
C SER A 154 -14.55 -25.58 -7.08
N LYS A 155 -14.54 -25.46 -5.74
CA LYS A 155 -13.35 -25.56 -4.87
C LYS A 155 -12.14 -24.79 -5.41
N MET A 156 -12.36 -23.53 -5.80
CA MET A 156 -11.31 -22.75 -6.46
C MET A 156 -10.13 -22.45 -5.54
N THR A 157 -8.92 -22.55 -6.08
CA THR A 157 -7.71 -22.05 -5.41
C THR A 157 -7.65 -20.52 -5.49
N VAL A 158 -6.92 -19.90 -4.55
CA VAL A 158 -6.66 -18.45 -4.53
C VAL A 158 -6.11 -17.93 -5.87
N LYS A 159 -5.24 -18.71 -6.53
CA LYS A 159 -4.71 -18.37 -7.86
C LYS A 159 -5.81 -18.28 -8.91
N LYS A 160 -6.71 -19.27 -8.95
CA LYS A 160 -7.84 -19.29 -9.89
C LYS A 160 -8.82 -18.14 -9.65
N ILE A 161 -9.05 -17.77 -8.38
CA ILE A 161 -9.86 -16.60 -8.00
C ILE A 161 -9.23 -15.30 -8.55
N ARG A 162 -7.92 -15.13 -8.43
CA ARG A 162 -7.24 -13.95 -9.01
C ARG A 162 -7.39 -13.90 -10.53
N GLU A 163 -7.28 -15.04 -11.19
CA GLU A 163 -7.43 -15.14 -12.65
C GLU A 163 -8.86 -14.83 -13.10
N THR A 164 -9.88 -15.36 -12.41
CA THR A 164 -11.30 -15.05 -12.73
C THR A 164 -11.60 -13.57 -12.51
N LEU A 165 -11.20 -13.00 -11.38
CA LEU A 165 -11.35 -11.57 -11.11
C LEU A 165 -10.62 -10.70 -12.14
N ARG A 166 -9.43 -11.10 -12.58
CA ARG A 166 -8.67 -10.39 -13.62
C ARG A 166 -9.37 -10.46 -14.97
N LYS A 167 -9.89 -11.63 -15.37
CA LYS A 167 -10.63 -11.83 -16.61
C LYS A 167 -11.91 -11.00 -16.63
N GLU A 168 -12.67 -10.99 -15.54
CA GLU A 168 -13.91 -10.22 -15.46
C GLU A 168 -13.64 -8.70 -15.44
N ARG A 169 -12.57 -8.24 -14.77
CA ARG A 169 -12.14 -6.83 -14.82
C ARG A 169 -11.63 -6.42 -16.20
N GLY A 170 -11.00 -7.33 -16.95
CA GLY A 170 -10.55 -7.07 -18.32
C GLY A 170 -11.71 -6.82 -19.28
N LYS A 171 -12.83 -7.52 -19.08
CA LYS A 171 -14.04 -7.37 -19.91
C LYS A 171 -14.80 -6.06 -19.66
N SER A 172 -14.73 -5.48 -18.46
CA SER A 172 -15.45 -4.22 -18.14
C SER A 172 -14.66 -2.94 -18.43
N LYS A 173 -13.44 -3.02 -18.95
CA LYS A 173 -12.67 -1.84 -19.38
C LYS A 173 -13.16 -1.30 -20.74
N SER A 174 -14.45 -0.99 -20.85
CA SER A 174 -14.88 0.02 -21.81
C SER A 174 -14.51 1.39 -21.21
N LYS A 175 -13.44 1.99 -21.74
CA LYS A 175 -13.13 3.43 -21.71
C LYS A 175 -13.31 4.22 -20.40
N ARG A 176 -13.23 3.59 -19.21
CA ARG A 176 -13.30 4.33 -17.93
C ARG A 176 -11.93 4.88 -17.57
N GLY A 177 -11.63 5.99 -18.23
CA GLY A 177 -10.44 6.81 -18.04
C GLY A 177 -10.55 8.01 -18.99
N ARG A 178 -10.05 9.18 -18.57
CA ARG A 178 -9.87 10.32 -19.47
C ARG A 178 -9.12 9.78 -20.69
N LYS A 179 -9.66 9.96 -21.91
CA LYS A 179 -8.96 9.57 -23.13
C LYS A 179 -7.53 10.12 -23.01
N PRO A 180 -6.49 9.29 -23.20
CA PRO A 180 -5.12 9.77 -23.11
C PRO A 180 -5.00 10.96 -24.04
N LEU A 181 -4.46 12.06 -23.52
CA LEU A 181 -4.16 13.23 -24.35
C LEU A 181 -3.23 12.77 -25.48
N PRO A 182 -3.44 13.25 -26.72
CA PRO A 182 -2.50 12.99 -27.80
C PRO A 182 -1.07 13.32 -27.33
N PRO A 183 -0.05 12.53 -27.73
CA PRO A 183 1.32 12.71 -27.25
C PRO A 183 1.81 14.15 -27.33
N ILE A 184 1.48 14.84 -28.43
CA ILE A 184 1.80 16.24 -28.70
C ILE A 184 1.23 17.17 -27.60
N VAL A 185 -0.07 17.07 -27.32
CA VAL A 185 -0.74 17.90 -26.30
C VAL A 185 -0.18 17.62 -24.91
N ARG A 186 0.17 16.37 -24.62
CA ARG A 186 0.78 15.99 -23.35
C ARG A 186 2.18 16.62 -23.19
N THR A 187 3.01 16.58 -24.23
CA THR A 187 4.36 17.18 -24.21
C THR A 187 4.28 18.69 -24.05
N LEU A 188 3.40 19.39 -24.78
CA LEU A 188 3.21 20.83 -24.64
C LEU A 188 2.74 21.23 -23.24
N ARG A 189 1.78 20.49 -22.66
CA ARG A 189 1.34 20.74 -21.28
C ARG A 189 2.46 20.53 -20.27
N ALA A 190 3.31 19.52 -20.46
CA ALA A 190 4.46 19.29 -19.60
C ALA A 190 5.46 20.45 -19.71
N ALA A 191 5.78 20.91 -20.92
CA ALA A 191 6.67 22.05 -21.15
C ALA A 191 6.13 23.34 -20.51
N ILE A 192 4.84 23.65 -20.69
CA ILE A 192 4.19 24.80 -20.04
C ILE A 192 4.27 24.69 -18.52
N LYS A 193 4.05 23.49 -17.97
CA LYS A 193 4.14 23.26 -16.53
C LYS A 193 5.56 23.46 -16.01
N MET A 194 6.58 23.03 -16.75
CA MET A 194 7.98 23.20 -16.37
C MET A 194 8.46 24.65 -16.41
N LEU A 195 7.77 25.53 -17.14
CA LEU A 195 8.10 26.95 -17.21
C LEU A 195 7.26 27.81 -16.27
N ARG A 196 6.19 27.26 -15.68
CA ARG A 196 5.25 27.98 -14.82
C ARG A 196 5.34 27.57 -13.36
N ASP A 197 5.30 28.56 -12.48
CA ASP A 197 5.14 28.34 -11.05
C ASP A 197 3.70 27.91 -10.77
N ASP A 198 3.55 26.72 -10.15
CA ASP A 198 2.26 26.11 -9.83
C ASP A 198 1.41 26.99 -8.88
N THR A 199 2.03 27.91 -8.13
CA THR A 199 1.35 28.79 -7.16
C THR A 199 0.97 30.14 -7.75
N THR A 200 1.86 30.78 -8.51
CA THR A 200 1.64 32.14 -9.03
C THR A 200 1.16 32.17 -10.48
N GLY A 201 1.30 31.08 -11.22
CA GLY A 201 0.99 30.98 -12.65
C GLY A 201 1.93 31.77 -13.57
N ARG A 202 2.96 32.41 -13.00
CA ARG A 202 3.99 33.19 -13.70
C ARG A 202 5.15 32.28 -14.11
N LEU A 203 6.10 32.83 -14.87
CA LEU A 203 7.34 32.11 -15.18
C LEU A 203 8.10 31.79 -13.89
N ILE A 204 8.68 30.58 -13.81
CA ILE A 204 9.50 30.16 -12.66
C ILE A 204 10.74 31.06 -12.51
N PHE A 205 11.31 31.49 -13.64
CA PHE A 205 12.50 32.33 -13.67
C PHE A 205 12.13 33.80 -13.49
N ARG A 206 12.76 34.45 -12.51
CA ARG A 206 12.67 35.88 -12.26
C ARG A 206 13.81 36.61 -12.95
N ARG A 207 13.71 37.94 -13.03
CA ARG A 207 14.76 38.79 -13.59
C ARG A 207 16.08 38.64 -12.83
N ASP A 208 15.99 38.55 -11.50
CA ASP A 208 17.14 38.36 -10.62
C ASP A 208 17.90 37.05 -10.92
N ASP A 209 17.19 35.99 -11.32
CA ASP A 209 17.82 34.72 -11.70
C ASP A 209 18.62 34.86 -13.00
N VAL A 210 18.16 35.71 -13.92
CA VAL A 210 18.84 36.00 -15.18
C VAL A 210 20.06 36.89 -14.94
N ASP A 211 19.93 37.88 -14.05
CA ASP A 211 21.02 38.81 -13.72
C ASP A 211 22.17 38.10 -12.96
N ALA A 212 21.87 36.99 -12.26
CA ALA A 212 22.86 36.15 -11.59
C ALA A 212 23.63 35.20 -12.51
N LEU A 213 23.25 35.07 -13.79
CA LEU A 213 23.93 34.18 -14.73
C LEU A 213 25.29 34.75 -15.18
N ARG A 214 26.30 33.88 -15.24
CA ARG A 214 27.58 34.20 -15.88
C ARG A 214 27.39 34.38 -17.38
N GLN A 215 28.25 35.18 -18.01
CA GLN A 215 28.19 35.46 -19.46
C GLN A 215 28.21 34.19 -20.33
N GLU A 216 29.00 33.19 -19.94
CA GLU A 216 29.04 31.89 -20.62
C GLU A 216 27.69 31.17 -20.58
N HIS A 217 27.03 31.17 -19.42
CA HIS A 217 25.70 30.55 -19.26
C HIS A 217 24.60 31.36 -19.97
N LEU A 218 24.73 32.69 -20.04
CA LEU A 218 23.81 33.54 -20.80
C LEU A 218 23.90 33.25 -22.30
N ALA A 219 25.10 33.09 -22.84
CA ALA A 219 25.29 32.72 -24.24
C ALA A 219 24.67 31.36 -24.56
N GLN A 220 24.89 30.36 -23.69
CA GLN A 220 24.29 29.04 -23.84
C GLN A 220 22.76 29.08 -23.75
N ALA A 221 22.21 29.80 -22.76
CA ALA A 221 20.76 29.93 -22.59
C ALA A 221 20.11 30.60 -23.80
N ARG A 222 20.75 31.61 -24.42
CA ARG A 222 20.26 32.23 -25.66
C ARG A 222 20.25 31.24 -26.82
N ALA A 223 21.32 30.47 -26.99
CA ALA A 223 21.39 29.45 -28.04
C ALA A 223 20.30 28.38 -27.87
N ASP A 224 20.04 27.93 -26.65
CA ASP A 224 19.00 26.95 -26.35
C ASP A 224 17.59 27.51 -26.58
N ILE A 225 17.36 28.78 -26.22
CA ILE A 225 16.09 29.49 -26.51
C ILE A 225 15.85 29.56 -28.01
N ASP A 226 16.86 29.90 -28.80
CA ASP A 226 16.74 29.97 -30.27
C ASP A 226 16.40 28.61 -30.89
N VAL A 227 16.98 27.53 -30.38
CA VAL A 227 16.64 26.16 -30.81
C VAL A 227 15.19 25.85 -30.48
N VAL A 228 14.73 26.15 -29.26
CA VAL A 228 13.35 25.93 -28.83
C VAL A 228 12.38 26.75 -29.68
N ALA A 229 12.68 28.02 -29.94
CA ALA A 229 11.87 28.91 -30.77
C ALA A 229 11.72 28.37 -32.20
N LYS A 230 12.82 27.96 -32.85
CA LYS A 230 12.79 27.35 -34.19
C LYS A 230 11.94 26.09 -34.23
N ARG A 231 12.04 25.21 -33.23
CA ARG A 231 11.21 23.99 -33.15
C ARG A 231 9.74 24.29 -32.92
N ILE A 232 9.42 25.34 -32.16
CA ILE A 232 8.04 25.81 -31.98
C ILE A 232 7.49 26.36 -33.30
N GLU A 233 8.27 27.14 -34.05
CA GLU A 233 7.86 27.64 -35.36
C GLU A 233 7.61 26.53 -36.38
N GLU A 234 8.52 25.54 -36.46
CA GLU A 234 8.31 24.32 -37.27
C GLU A 234 7.01 23.61 -36.87
N PHE A 235 6.75 23.49 -35.58
CA PHE A 235 5.54 22.87 -35.06
C PHE A 235 4.27 23.67 -35.37
N ILE A 236 4.32 25.01 -35.31
CA ILE A 236 3.21 25.88 -35.72
C ILE A 236 2.89 25.65 -37.20
N LYS A 237 3.91 25.61 -38.08
CA LYS A 237 3.70 25.33 -39.52
C LYS A 237 3.04 23.98 -39.78
N LEU A 238 3.28 22.97 -38.93
CA LEU A 238 2.64 21.66 -39.03
C LEU A 238 1.17 21.65 -38.57
N LEU A 239 0.74 22.65 -37.80
CA LEU A 239 -0.64 22.76 -37.31
C LEU A 239 -1.59 23.47 -38.28
N GLY A 240 -1.05 24.12 -39.34
CA GLY A 240 -1.81 24.92 -40.30
C GLY A 240 -1.89 26.38 -39.90
#